data_AF-A0A934FB98-F1
#
_entry.id   AF-A0A934FB98-F1
#
_cell.length_a   1.000
_cell.length_b   1.000
_cell.length_c   1.000
_cell.angle_alpha   90.00
_cell.angle_beta   90.00
_cell.angle_gamma   90.00
#
_symmetry.space_group_name_H-M   'P 1'
#
loop_
_entity.id
_entity.type
_entity.pdbx_description
1 polymer ?
#
loop_
_entity_poly.entity_id
_entity_poly.type
_entity_poly.pdbx_seq_one_letter_code
_entity_poly.pdbx_strand_id
1 'polypeptide(L)'
;METANDNLFPELENLGAATGFIDEIFEIMEHIPLFGEFDLAEVEQLSAYMECFGAPSGVTLLEEGKEGDYLLLILTGSVDVYKAMPGQGTKLMATVGPGAILGEMSLVDGQKRNASCVSREPTDFAVLRRGPLNVLLGRNPALGARFLLVLLTELTRRLREANQRLLPFIAPATV
;
A
#
# COMPACT_ATOMS: atom_id res chain seq x y z
N MET A 1 24.25 13.98 -9.62
CA MET A 1 23.69 13.76 -8.27
C MET A 1 23.03 12.40 -8.33
N GLU A 2 23.59 11.42 -7.62
CA GLU A 2 23.37 9.97 -7.79
C GLU A 2 21.89 9.60 -7.94
N THR A 3 21.51 9.11 -9.12
CA THR A 3 20.36 8.21 -9.26
C THR A 3 20.82 6.84 -8.77
N ALA A 4 20.79 6.63 -7.46
CA ALA A 4 20.87 5.30 -6.90
C ALA A 4 19.70 4.51 -7.48
N ASN A 5 19.98 3.69 -8.48
CA ASN A 5 19.10 2.62 -8.90
C ASN A 5 19.13 1.55 -7.81
N ASP A 6 18.60 1.91 -6.63
CA ASP A 6 18.41 0.98 -5.52
C ASP A 6 17.21 0.13 -5.90
N ASN A 7 17.50 -1.02 -6.49
CA ASN A 7 16.52 -2.08 -6.65
C ASN A 7 15.98 -2.40 -5.25
N LEU A 8 14.76 -1.95 -4.94
CA LEU A 8 14.14 -2.08 -3.61
C LEU A 8 14.05 -3.53 -3.17
N PHE A 9 13.94 -4.43 -4.14
CA PHE A 9 13.70 -5.84 -3.95
C PHE A 9 14.66 -6.64 -4.84
N PRO A 10 15.96 -6.73 -4.48
CA PRO A 10 16.95 -7.39 -5.31
C PRO A 10 16.71 -8.90 -5.47
N GLU A 11 15.98 -9.50 -4.53
CA GLU A 11 15.67 -10.93 -4.51
C GLU A 11 14.30 -11.25 -5.13
N LEU A 12 13.51 -10.25 -5.52
CA LEU A 12 12.18 -10.44 -6.10
C LEU A 12 12.21 -10.34 -7.62
N GLU A 13 11.20 -10.95 -8.24
CA GLU A 13 11.02 -10.87 -9.68
C GLU A 13 10.61 -9.44 -10.05
N ASN A 14 11.39 -8.77 -10.89
CA ASN A 14 11.03 -7.46 -11.42
C ASN A 14 10.15 -7.65 -12.66
N LEU A 15 8.89 -7.23 -12.56
CA LEU A 15 7.87 -7.37 -13.61
C LEU A 15 7.84 -6.15 -14.56
N GLY A 16 8.68 -5.14 -14.30
CA GLY A 16 8.82 -3.94 -15.12
C GLY A 16 7.94 -2.78 -14.67
N ALA A 17 7.65 -1.87 -15.60
CA ALA A 17 6.85 -0.69 -15.33
C ALA A 17 5.37 -1.06 -15.11
N ALA A 18 4.70 -0.37 -14.19
CA ALA A 18 3.28 -0.60 -13.92
C ALA A 18 2.36 -0.25 -15.10
N THR A 19 2.87 0.43 -16.13
CA THR A 19 2.16 0.61 -17.41
C THR A 19 1.87 -0.71 -18.12
N GLY A 20 2.54 -1.81 -17.76
CA GLY A 20 2.20 -3.16 -18.23
C GLY A 20 1.00 -3.80 -17.51
N PHE A 21 0.50 -3.16 -16.45
CA PHE A 21 -0.56 -3.65 -15.56
C PHE A 21 -1.70 -2.62 -15.44
N ILE A 22 -1.94 -1.83 -16.51
CA ILE A 22 -2.90 -0.73 -16.48
C ILE A 22 -4.31 -1.25 -16.23
N ASP A 23 -4.69 -2.37 -16.84
CA ASP A 23 -6.04 -2.91 -16.74
C ASP A 23 -6.34 -3.35 -15.28
N GLU A 24 -5.39 -4.03 -14.63
CA GLU A 24 -5.50 -4.44 -13.23
C GLU A 24 -5.56 -3.24 -12.29
N ILE A 25 -4.71 -2.23 -12.51
CA ILE A 25 -4.71 -1.01 -11.70
C ILE A 25 -5.99 -0.22 -11.93
N PHE A 26 -6.49 -0.18 -13.16
CA PHE A 26 -7.72 0.52 -13.50
C PHE A 26 -8.93 -0.12 -12.80
N GLU A 27 -9.07 -1.44 -12.86
CA GLU A 27 -10.13 -2.19 -12.17
C GLU A 27 -10.09 -1.95 -10.65
N ILE A 28 -8.88 -1.94 -10.06
CA ILE A 28 -8.69 -1.62 -8.64
C ILE A 28 -9.15 -0.20 -8.31
N MET A 29 -8.79 0.78 -9.15
CA MET A 29 -9.08 2.19 -8.88
C MET A 29 -10.57 2.54 -9.13
N GLU A 30 -11.25 1.86 -10.06
CA GLU A 30 -12.69 1.98 -10.29
C GLU A 30 -13.52 1.64 -9.04
N HIS A 31 -13.03 0.71 -8.22
CA HIS A 31 -13.72 0.27 -7.01
C HIS A 31 -13.55 1.20 -5.80
N ILE A 32 -12.93 2.37 -5.96
CA ILE A 32 -12.72 3.35 -4.87
C ILE A 32 -13.77 4.47 -4.98
N PRO A 33 -14.90 4.38 -4.25
CA PRO A 33 -15.97 5.35 -4.38
C PRO A 33 -15.59 6.67 -3.69
N LEU A 34 -15.06 7.66 -4.42
CA LEU A 34 -15.06 9.09 -4.04
C LEU A 34 -14.55 9.99 -5.18
N PHE A 35 -15.36 11.00 -5.54
CA PHE A 35 -15.07 12.14 -6.43
C PHE A 35 -14.35 11.83 -7.75
N GLY A 36 -15.14 11.37 -8.72
CA GLY A 36 -14.71 11.10 -10.09
C GLY A 36 -14.01 9.75 -10.19
N GLU A 37 -14.47 8.90 -11.10
CA GLU A 37 -13.75 7.69 -11.49
C GLU A 37 -12.43 8.11 -12.12
N PHE A 38 -11.31 7.48 -11.73
CA PHE A 38 -10.06 7.66 -12.47
C PHE A 38 -10.34 7.26 -13.91
N ASP A 39 -10.04 8.12 -14.88
CA ASP A 39 -10.07 7.67 -16.27
C ASP A 39 -8.81 6.87 -16.62
N LEU A 40 -8.86 6.15 -17.75
CA LEU A 40 -7.75 5.30 -18.17
C LEU A 40 -6.45 6.09 -18.36
N ALA A 41 -6.54 7.35 -18.81
CA ALA A 41 -5.38 8.20 -19.03
C ALA A 41 -4.77 8.68 -17.69
N GLU A 42 -5.60 8.91 -16.67
CA GLU A 42 -5.18 9.20 -15.31
C GLU A 42 -4.47 7.99 -14.68
N VAL A 43 -5.00 6.77 -14.89
CA VAL A 43 -4.34 5.54 -14.42
C VAL A 43 -3.02 5.32 -15.15
N GLU A 44 -2.97 5.48 -16.47
CA GLU A 44 -1.73 5.38 -17.23
C GLU A 44 -0.66 6.38 -16.73
N GLN A 45 -1.07 7.62 -16.47
CA GLN A 45 -0.18 8.64 -15.91
C GLN A 45 0.31 8.30 -14.50
N LEU A 46 -0.55 7.74 -13.64
CA LEU A 46 -0.19 7.31 -12.29
C LEU A 46 0.78 6.12 -12.34
N SER A 47 0.48 5.12 -13.18
CA SER A 47 1.28 3.91 -13.38
C SER A 47 2.69 4.21 -13.90
N ALA A 48 2.88 5.32 -14.63
CA ALA A 48 4.21 5.76 -15.06
C ALA A 48 5.17 6.13 -13.90
N TYR A 49 4.66 6.27 -12.67
CA TYR A 49 5.46 6.53 -11.47
C TYR A 49 5.69 5.26 -10.62
N MET A 50 5.27 4.09 -11.09
CA MET A 50 5.30 2.83 -10.36
C MET A 50 6.07 1.74 -11.09
N GLU A 51 6.65 0.82 -10.32
CA GLU A 51 7.29 -0.41 -10.79
C GLU A 51 6.60 -1.63 -10.16
N CYS A 52 6.48 -2.72 -10.90
CA CYS A 52 5.83 -3.94 -10.44
C CYS A 52 6.85 -5.03 -10.09
N PHE A 53 6.54 -5.79 -9.05
CA PHE A 53 7.35 -6.91 -8.58
C PHE A 53 6.46 -8.11 -8.24
N GLY A 54 7.00 -9.31 -8.44
CA GLY A 54 6.41 -10.57 -8.04
C GLY A 54 7.16 -11.16 -6.83
N ALA A 55 6.42 -11.51 -5.77
CA ALA A 55 6.96 -12.18 -4.60
C ALA A 55 6.41 -13.60 -4.45
N PRO A 56 7.25 -14.62 -4.17
CA PRO A 56 6.75 -15.91 -3.72
C PRO A 56 6.08 -15.81 -2.34
N SER A 57 5.38 -16.86 -1.92
CA SER A 57 4.80 -16.98 -0.57
C SER A 57 5.88 -16.91 0.52
N GLY A 58 5.56 -16.25 1.64
CA GLY A 58 6.40 -16.19 2.83
C GLY A 58 7.44 -15.06 2.84
N VAL A 59 7.42 -14.16 1.85
CA VAL A 59 8.35 -13.04 1.74
C VAL A 59 7.88 -11.86 2.57
N THR A 60 8.76 -11.32 3.40
CA THR A 60 8.52 -10.05 4.10
C THR A 60 8.67 -8.89 3.12
N LEU A 61 7.54 -8.31 2.72
CA LEU A 61 7.47 -7.16 1.81
C LEU A 61 7.72 -5.84 2.55
N LEU A 62 7.19 -5.72 3.77
CA LEU A 62 7.41 -4.60 4.68
C LEU A 62 7.77 -5.15 6.07
N GLU A 63 8.74 -4.54 6.74
CA GLU A 63 9.17 -4.98 8.08
C GLU A 63 8.90 -3.88 9.11
N GLU A 64 8.14 -4.23 10.17
CA GLU A 64 7.81 -3.32 11.26
C GLU A 64 9.06 -2.66 11.86
N GLY A 65 8.98 -1.35 12.13
CA GLY A 65 10.05 -0.60 12.77
C GLY A 65 11.23 -0.23 11.86
N LYS A 66 11.24 -0.68 10.60
CA LYS A 66 12.17 -0.19 9.58
C LYS A 66 11.70 1.15 9.00
N GLU A 67 12.63 1.91 8.46
CA GLU A 67 12.31 3.06 7.64
C GLU A 67 11.66 2.60 6.33
N GLY A 68 10.82 3.45 5.74
CA GLY A 68 10.20 3.13 4.46
C GLY A 68 9.59 4.35 3.79
N ASP A 69 9.96 4.57 2.54
CA ASP A 69 9.57 5.72 1.73
C ASP A 69 8.75 5.29 0.50
N TYR A 70 8.10 4.15 0.56
CA TYR A 70 7.27 3.60 -0.52
C TYR A 70 6.00 2.96 0.02
N LEU A 71 4.95 2.91 -0.81
CA LEU A 71 3.78 2.06 -0.60
C LEU A 71 3.75 0.93 -1.62
N LEU A 72 2.93 -0.07 -1.32
CA LEU A 72 2.61 -1.19 -2.20
C LEU A 72 1.13 -1.13 -2.57
N LEU A 73 0.80 -1.36 -3.83
CA LEU A 73 -0.54 -1.65 -4.32
C LEU A 73 -0.59 -3.12 -4.71
N ILE A 74 -1.41 -3.92 -4.04
CA ILE A 74 -1.51 -5.35 -4.34
C ILE A 74 -2.32 -5.55 -5.61
N LEU A 75 -1.74 -6.21 -6.62
CA LEU A 75 -2.37 -6.50 -7.91
C LEU A 75 -3.00 -7.89 -7.91
N THR A 76 -2.27 -8.88 -7.39
CA THR A 76 -2.71 -10.29 -7.31
C THR A 76 -2.31 -10.91 -5.97
N GLY A 77 -2.88 -12.07 -5.64
CA GLY A 77 -2.51 -12.82 -4.43
C GLY A 77 -3.01 -12.18 -3.13
N SER A 78 -2.30 -12.45 -2.03
CA SER A 78 -2.67 -11.97 -0.69
C SER A 78 -1.48 -11.76 0.23
N VAL A 79 -1.66 -10.86 1.21
CA VAL A 79 -0.63 -10.43 2.14
C VAL A 79 -1.19 -10.43 3.56
N ASP A 80 -0.46 -11.09 4.47
CA ASP A 80 -0.74 -11.09 5.89
C ASP A 80 -0.04 -9.91 6.58
N VAL A 81 -0.80 -9.13 7.34
CA VAL A 81 -0.33 -7.97 8.10
C VAL A 81 -0.16 -8.37 9.56
N TYR A 82 1.07 -8.29 10.07
CA TYR A 82 1.46 -8.68 11.41
C TYR A 82 1.90 -7.49 12.26
N LYS A 83 1.55 -7.51 13.55
CA LYS A 83 1.97 -6.50 14.52
C LYS A 83 2.61 -7.15 15.73
N ALA A 84 3.78 -6.65 16.14
CA ALA A 84 4.39 -7.02 17.40
C ALA A 84 3.58 -6.44 18.57
N MET A 85 3.17 -7.31 19.50
CA MET A 85 2.43 -6.96 20.71
C MET A 85 3.32 -7.21 21.93
N PRO A 86 3.65 -6.17 22.73
CA PRO A 86 4.50 -6.32 23.90
C PRO A 86 3.98 -7.41 24.85
N GLY A 87 4.83 -8.40 25.16
CA GLY A 87 4.49 -9.53 26.03
C GLY A 87 3.54 -10.57 25.44
N GLN A 88 3.06 -10.38 24.20
CA GLN A 88 2.11 -11.28 23.52
C GLN A 88 2.65 -11.84 22.19
N GLY A 89 3.86 -11.44 21.79
CA GLY A 89 4.47 -11.88 20.53
C GLY A 89 3.87 -11.19 19.31
N THR A 90 3.99 -11.81 18.14
CA THR A 90 3.48 -11.25 16.88
C THR A 90 2.04 -11.73 16.65
N LYS A 91 1.13 -10.81 16.31
CA LYS A 91 -0.28 -11.09 16.05
C LYS A 91 -0.65 -10.76 14.60
N LEU A 92 -1.40 -11.66 13.97
CA LEU A 92 -2.03 -11.40 12.68
C LEU A 92 -3.17 -10.39 12.86
N MET A 93 -3.07 -9.25 12.18
CA MET A 93 -4.03 -8.15 12.27
C MET A 93 -5.06 -8.16 11.15
N ALA A 94 -4.64 -8.54 9.94
CA ALA A 94 -5.48 -8.65 8.77
C ALA A 94 -4.80 -9.52 7.70
N THR A 95 -5.60 -10.07 6.80
CA THR A 95 -5.15 -10.60 5.51
C THR A 95 -5.81 -9.73 4.45
N VAL A 96 -5.03 -9.20 3.51
CA VAL A 96 -5.51 -8.32 2.44
C VAL A 96 -5.20 -8.92 1.07
N GLY A 97 -5.99 -8.56 0.06
CA GLY A 97 -5.85 -9.05 -1.32
C GLY A 97 -5.71 -7.90 -2.32
N PRO A 98 -6.06 -8.14 -3.60
CA PRO A 98 -5.99 -7.14 -4.66
C PRO A 98 -6.72 -5.83 -4.31
N GLY A 99 -6.12 -4.72 -4.72
CA GLY A 99 -6.59 -3.37 -4.44
C GLY A 99 -6.23 -2.82 -3.06
N ALA A 100 -5.65 -3.65 -2.18
CA ALA A 100 -5.14 -3.16 -0.91
C ALA A 100 -3.88 -2.32 -1.10
N ILE A 101 -3.82 -1.20 -0.39
CA ILE A 101 -2.63 -0.37 -0.26
C ILE A 101 -1.95 -0.66 1.07
N LEU A 102 -0.63 -0.85 1.06
CA LEU A 102 0.17 -1.14 2.26
C LEU A 102 1.38 -0.21 2.34
N GLY A 103 1.75 0.19 3.56
CA GLY A 103 2.94 1.02 3.80
C GLY A 103 2.70 2.52 3.51
N GLU A 104 1.47 2.90 3.22
CA GLU A 104 1.01 4.26 2.98
C GLU A 104 1.26 5.18 4.18
N MET A 105 1.14 4.68 5.41
CA MET A 105 1.36 5.47 6.63
C MET A 105 2.78 6.07 6.63
N SER A 106 3.80 5.22 6.52
CA SER A 106 5.21 5.64 6.48
C SER A 106 5.56 6.50 5.27
N LEU A 107 4.93 6.23 4.12
CA LEU A 107 5.10 7.07 2.94
C LEU A 107 4.65 8.51 3.24
N VAL A 108 3.47 8.65 3.85
CA VAL A 108 2.77 9.92 4.11
C VAL A 108 3.40 10.72 5.25
N ASP A 109 3.67 10.10 6.40
CA ASP A 109 4.10 10.82 7.60
C ASP A 109 5.62 10.72 7.88
N GLY A 110 6.33 9.87 7.13
CA GLY A 110 7.76 9.66 7.29
C GLY A 110 8.17 8.84 8.51
N GLN A 111 7.22 8.26 9.25
CA GLN A 111 7.52 7.38 10.37
C GLN A 111 7.87 5.97 9.91
N LYS A 112 8.47 5.21 10.82
CA LYS A 112 8.80 3.80 10.63
C LYS A 112 7.56 2.97 10.27
N ARG A 113 7.78 1.84 9.60
CA ARG A 113 6.74 0.88 9.23
C ARG A 113 5.93 0.49 10.46
N ASN A 114 4.62 0.70 10.39
CA ASN A 114 3.70 0.43 11.49
C ASN A 114 3.51 -1.07 11.77
N ALA A 115 3.65 -1.92 10.75
CA ALA A 115 3.40 -3.36 10.81
C ALA A 115 4.29 -4.08 9.78
N SER A 116 4.52 -5.38 10.01
CA SER A 116 5.15 -6.25 9.02
C SER A 116 4.09 -6.75 8.04
N CYS A 117 4.44 -6.86 6.77
CA CYS A 117 3.57 -7.38 5.72
C CYS A 117 4.29 -8.53 5.03
N VAL A 118 3.68 -9.72 5.02
CA VAL A 118 4.28 -10.95 4.49
C VAL A 118 3.36 -11.52 3.42
N SER A 119 3.90 -11.84 2.24
CA SER A 119 3.13 -12.50 1.18
C SER A 119 2.60 -13.84 1.70
N ARG A 120 1.30 -14.06 1.60
CA ARG A 120 0.64 -15.29 2.05
C ARG A 120 0.72 -16.36 0.97
N GLU A 121 0.62 -15.94 -0.29
CA GLU A 121 0.76 -16.74 -1.49
C GLU A 121 1.62 -15.98 -2.52
N PRO A 122 1.89 -16.50 -3.73
CA PRO A 122 2.49 -15.68 -4.79
C PRO A 122 1.68 -14.40 -5.02
N THR A 123 2.35 -13.25 -4.96
CA THR A 123 1.71 -11.93 -4.91
C THR A 123 2.46 -10.97 -5.82
N ASP A 124 1.74 -10.38 -6.78
CA ASP A 124 2.24 -9.28 -7.60
C ASP A 124 1.78 -7.95 -7.02
N PHE A 125 2.66 -6.96 -7.02
CA PHE A 125 2.36 -5.64 -6.46
C PHE A 125 3.09 -4.53 -7.20
N ALA A 126 2.45 -3.36 -7.29
CA ALA A 126 3.06 -2.13 -7.76
C ALA A 126 3.64 -1.33 -6.59
N VAL A 127 4.75 -0.65 -6.83
CA VAL A 127 5.50 0.13 -5.83
C VAL A 127 5.50 1.59 -6.23
N LEU A 128 5.03 2.46 -5.34
CA LEU A 128 5.16 3.91 -5.48
C LEU A 128 6.06 4.47 -4.39
N ARG A 129 7.20 5.05 -4.77
CA ARG A 129 8.14 5.72 -3.85
C ARG A 129 7.77 7.19 -3.64
N ARG A 130 8.23 7.78 -2.53
CA ARG A 130 7.99 9.17 -2.14
C ARG A 130 8.51 10.16 -3.17
N GLY A 131 9.69 9.91 -3.74
CA GLY A 131 10.27 10.74 -4.79
C GLY A 131 9.35 10.87 -6.01
N PRO A 132 9.01 9.77 -6.70
CA PRO A 132 8.03 9.74 -7.78
C PRO A 132 6.67 10.35 -7.40
N LEU A 133 6.12 10.07 -6.21
CA LEU A 133 4.89 10.71 -5.74
C LEU A 133 5.02 12.23 -5.66
N ASN A 134 6.11 12.75 -5.11
CA ASN A 134 6.36 14.20 -5.05
C ASN A 134 6.47 14.82 -6.45
N VAL A 135 7.05 14.10 -7.41
CA VAL A 135 7.11 14.54 -8.81
C VAL A 135 5.70 14.57 -9.43
N LEU A 136 4.87 13.55 -9.19
CA LEU A 136 3.48 13.52 -9.63
C LEU A 136 2.70 14.72 -9.06
N LEU A 137 2.79 14.96 -7.75
CA LEU A 137 2.13 16.08 -7.07
C LEU A 137 2.53 17.44 -7.66
N GLY A 138 3.79 17.59 -8.10
CA GLY A 138 4.27 18.81 -8.75
C GLY A 138 3.88 18.94 -10.23
N ARG A 139 3.83 17.82 -10.98
CA ARG A 139 3.58 17.82 -12.43
C ARG A 139 2.09 17.79 -12.79
N ASN A 140 1.30 17.00 -12.07
CA ASN A 140 -0.15 16.92 -12.24
C ASN A 140 -0.82 16.97 -10.86
N PRO A 141 -1.00 18.19 -10.29
CA PRO A 141 -1.58 18.36 -8.96
C PRO A 141 -3.01 17.82 -8.84
N ALA A 142 -3.79 17.83 -9.92
CA ALA A 142 -5.16 17.31 -9.92
C ALA A 142 -5.14 15.78 -9.72
N LEU A 143 -4.37 15.06 -10.53
CA LEU A 143 -4.18 13.61 -10.39
C LEU A 143 -3.58 13.25 -9.03
N GLY A 144 -2.55 13.98 -8.60
CA GLY A 144 -1.92 13.78 -7.30
C GLY A 144 -2.90 13.97 -6.13
N ALA A 145 -3.76 15.01 -6.17
CA ALA A 145 -4.79 15.23 -5.15
C ALA A 145 -5.81 14.07 -5.10
N ARG A 146 -6.22 13.54 -6.26
CA ARG A 146 -7.11 12.38 -6.34
C ARG A 146 -6.47 11.14 -5.73
N PHE A 147 -5.21 10.89 -6.04
CA PHE A 147 -4.47 9.78 -5.44
C PHE A 147 -4.31 9.93 -3.91
N LEU A 148 -4.05 11.14 -3.41
CA LEU A 148 -4.03 11.40 -1.97
C LEU A 148 -5.40 11.14 -1.32
N LEU A 149 -6.51 11.46 -2.00
CA LEU A 149 -7.86 11.14 -1.53
C LEU A 149 -8.12 9.63 -1.48
N VAL A 150 -7.56 8.86 -2.41
CA VAL A 150 -7.56 7.39 -2.34
C VAL A 150 -6.89 6.90 -1.06
N LEU A 151 -5.68 7.40 -0.76
CA LEU A 151 -4.97 7.05 0.48
C LEU A 151 -5.75 7.45 1.74
N LEU A 152 -6.34 8.66 1.75
CA LEU A 152 -7.14 9.15 2.87
C LEU A 152 -8.40 8.30 3.10
N THR A 153 -9.06 7.86 2.04
CA THR A 153 -10.22 6.97 2.10
C THR A 153 -9.84 5.65 2.76
N GLU A 154 -8.73 5.06 2.33
CA GLU A 154 -8.25 3.79 2.86
C GLU A 154 -7.82 3.89 4.33
N LEU A 155 -7.07 4.94 4.70
CA LEU A 155 -6.70 5.21 6.08
C LEU A 155 -7.95 5.41 6.97
N THR A 156 -8.96 6.11 6.46
CA THR A 156 -10.22 6.33 7.18
C THR A 156 -10.98 5.02 7.37
N ARG A 157 -11.04 4.16 6.34
CA ARG A 157 -11.65 2.82 6.44
C ARG A 157 -10.96 1.98 7.52
N ARG A 158 -9.63 1.90 7.48
CA ARG A 158 -8.83 1.16 8.47
C ARG A 158 -9.01 1.70 9.89
N LEU A 159 -9.06 3.02 10.06
CA LEU A 159 -9.31 3.64 11.36
C LEU A 159 -10.69 3.27 11.92
N ARG A 160 -11.74 3.27 11.07
CA ARG A 160 -13.09 2.85 11.49
C ARG A 160 -13.11 1.39 11.92
N GLU A 161 -12.47 0.51 11.15
CA GLU A 161 -12.36 -0.92 11.48
C GLU A 161 -11.58 -1.16 12.77
N ALA A 162 -10.45 -0.47 12.94
CA ALA A 162 -9.65 -0.53 14.16
C ALA A 162 -10.47 -0.07 15.38
N ASN A 163 -11.17 1.06 15.27
CA ASN A 163 -12.03 1.57 16.34
C ASN A 163 -13.16 0.60 16.68
N GLN A 164 -13.82 0.00 15.69
CA GLN A 164 -14.86 -1.01 15.92
C GLN A 164 -14.32 -2.25 16.66
N ARG A 165 -13.11 -2.70 16.34
CA ARG A 165 -12.45 -3.81 17.04
C ARG A 165 -12.08 -3.46 18.49
N LEU A 166 -11.86 -2.18 18.79
CA LEU A 166 -11.56 -1.70 20.13
C LEU A 166 -12.81 -1.51 21.01
N LEU A 167 -13.98 -1.24 20.44
CA LEU A 167 -15.21 -0.97 21.19
C LEU A 167 -15.53 -1.97 22.31
N PRO A 168 -15.42 -3.31 22.11
CA PRO A 168 -15.70 -4.28 23.17
C PRO A 168 -14.78 -4.18 24.39
N PHE A 169 -13.60 -3.56 24.26
CA PHE A 169 -12.63 -3.41 25.34
C PHE A 169 -12.74 -2.08 26.08
N ILE A 170 -13.49 -1.10 25.52
CA ILE A 170 -13.62 0.26 26.06
C ILE A 170 -15.03 0.49 26.62
N ALA A 171 -16.05 -0.17 26.07
CA ALA A 171 -17.40 -0.12 26.62
C ALA A 171 -17.46 -0.91 27.95
N PRO A 172 -17.96 -0.32 29.05
CA PRO A 172 -18.17 -1.06 30.29
C PRO A 172 -19.13 -2.21 30.02
N ALA A 173 -18.83 -3.40 30.54
CA ALA A 173 -19.74 -4.53 30.51
C ALA A 173 -21.09 -4.07 31.08
N THR A 174 -22.14 -4.08 30.26
CA THR A 174 -23.50 -3.83 30.72
C THR A 174 -23.83 -4.93 31.73
N VAL A 175 -23.92 -4.54 33.01
CA VAL A 175 -24.40 -5.38 34.13
C VAL A 175 -25.91 -5.58 34.00
#